data_AF-A0A923RJC1-F1
#
_entry.id   AF-A0A923RJC1-F1
#
_cell.length_a   1.000
_cell.length_b   1.000
_cell.length_c   1.000
_cell.angle_alpha   90.00
_cell.angle_beta   90.00
_cell.angle_gamma   90.00
#
_symmetry.space_group_name_H-M   'P 1'
#
loop_
_entity.id
_entity.type
_entity.pdbx_description
1 polymer ?
#
loop_
_entity_poly.entity_id
_entity_poly.type
_entity_poly.pdbx_seq_one_letter_code
_entity_poly.pdbx_strand_id
1 'polypeptide(L)'
;MINIFVGLIFVFFKTNLSFWDIGVTYYITNIIGYVSIFFGIIELGRTNQTILKVKPYVIIMIAHSIFFFLLNLTGNSPLSIAMSTTSGVIVAVVGVVFIIVGMFMVFIIIFQLLDSLATTNIKLLYNLVNVMSFLLILAGISAIFNFVPMIATTIMGALLLLEVLFLISYYYIFLTKNEKYA
;
A
#
# COMPACT_ATOMS: atom_id res chain seq x y z
N MET A 1 -1.11 -18.86 -0.60
CA MET A 1 -1.62 -17.94 0.47
C MET A 1 -0.52 -17.10 1.13
N ILE A 2 0.59 -17.73 1.53
CA ILE A 2 1.75 -17.04 2.11
C ILE A 2 2.27 -15.90 1.23
N ASN A 3 2.13 -16.03 -0.09
CA ASN A 3 2.48 -14.99 -1.07
C ASN A 3 1.73 -13.66 -0.85
N ILE A 4 0.46 -13.69 -0.41
CA ILE A 4 -0.27 -12.45 -0.09
C ILE A 4 0.31 -11.82 1.17
N PHE A 5 0.55 -12.61 2.21
CA PHE A 5 1.12 -12.12 3.46
C PHE A 5 2.53 -11.53 3.26
N VAL A 6 3.41 -12.26 2.56
CA VAL A 6 4.75 -11.78 2.17
C VAL A 6 4.64 -10.51 1.33
N GLY A 7 3.69 -10.46 0.40
CA GLY A 7 3.45 -9.27 -0.39
C GLY A 7 3.03 -8.06 0.44
N LEU A 8 2.14 -8.25 1.42
CA LEU A 8 1.74 -7.19 2.36
C LEU A 8 2.92 -6.72 3.22
N ILE A 9 3.81 -7.62 3.65
CA ILE A 9 5.06 -7.23 4.33
C ILE A 9 5.87 -6.29 3.45
N PHE A 10 6.10 -6.60 2.17
CA PHE A 10 6.86 -5.72 1.29
C PHE A 10 6.18 -4.38 1.00
N VAL A 11 4.84 -4.35 0.93
CA VAL A 11 4.09 -3.12 0.67
C VAL A 11 4.04 -2.21 1.92
N PHE A 12 3.93 -2.79 3.11
CA PHE A 12 3.82 -2.04 4.38
C PHE A 12 5.15 -1.76 5.06
N PHE A 13 6.04 -2.75 5.13
CA PHE A 13 7.29 -2.66 5.86
C PHE A 13 8.33 -1.88 5.05
N LYS A 14 8.03 -0.61 4.84
CA LYS A 14 8.90 0.43 4.35
C LYS A 14 9.25 1.25 5.58
N THR A 15 10.52 1.27 5.96
CA THR A 15 11.00 2.00 7.14
C THR A 15 10.98 3.53 6.96
N ASN A 16 10.16 4.03 6.03
CA ASN A 16 10.12 5.42 5.63
C ASN A 16 9.19 6.15 6.60
N LEU A 17 9.79 6.71 7.65
CA LEU A 17 9.09 7.56 8.61
C LEU A 17 8.72 8.93 8.01
N SER A 18 9.32 9.30 6.89
CA SER A 18 8.95 10.47 6.10
C SER A 18 7.89 10.09 5.05
N PHE A 19 6.78 10.83 5.05
CA PHE A 19 5.69 10.65 4.09
C PHE A 19 6.16 10.81 2.62
N TRP A 20 7.12 11.69 2.38
CA TRP A 20 7.63 12.02 1.04
C TRP A 20 8.88 11.25 0.62
N ASP A 21 9.39 10.34 1.46
CA ASP A 21 10.55 9.51 1.11
C ASP A 21 10.11 8.40 0.15
N ILE A 22 9.95 8.77 -1.12
CA ILE A 22 9.43 7.93 -2.20
C ILE A 22 10.49 7.86 -3.29
N GLY A 23 11.51 7.02 -3.05
CA GLY A 23 12.63 6.82 -3.96
C GLY A 23 12.56 5.51 -4.77
N VAL A 24 13.65 5.17 -5.43
CA VAL A 24 13.79 3.95 -6.23
C VAL A 24 13.49 2.68 -5.40
N THR A 25 14.05 2.59 -4.19
CA THR A 25 13.84 1.45 -3.28
C THR A 25 12.37 1.27 -2.90
N TYR A 26 11.62 2.38 -2.73
CA TYR A 26 10.18 2.35 -2.42
C TYR A 26 9.39 1.64 -3.53
N TYR A 27 9.71 1.92 -4.79
CA TYR A 27 8.98 1.29 -5.90
C TYR A 27 9.43 -0.14 -6.17
N ILE A 28 10.70 -0.48 -5.92
CA ILE A 28 11.18 -1.88 -6.02
C ILE A 28 10.42 -2.77 -5.03
N THR A 29 10.32 -2.36 -3.76
CA THR A 29 9.60 -3.15 -2.75
C THR A 29 8.12 -3.26 -3.07
N ASN A 30 7.50 -2.18 -3.59
CA ASN A 30 6.13 -2.25 -4.11
C ASN A 30 5.95 -3.25 -5.25
N ILE A 31 6.85 -3.26 -6.24
CA ILE A 31 6.78 -4.20 -7.37
C ILE A 31 6.84 -5.63 -6.83
N ILE A 32 7.82 -5.95 -5.98
CA ILE A 32 7.95 -7.29 -5.39
C ILE A 32 6.69 -7.64 -4.57
N GLY A 33 6.20 -6.69 -3.77
CA GLY A 33 5.03 -6.86 -2.93
C GLY A 33 3.77 -7.16 -3.74
N TYR A 34 3.44 -6.32 -4.72
CA TYR A 34 2.25 -6.49 -5.55
C TYR A 34 2.34 -7.73 -6.47
N VAL A 35 3.52 -8.07 -6.98
CA VAL A 35 3.72 -9.34 -7.72
C VAL A 35 3.45 -10.54 -6.81
N SER A 36 3.90 -10.50 -5.56
CA SER A 36 3.63 -11.55 -4.58
C SER A 36 2.13 -11.65 -4.26
N ILE A 37 1.45 -10.52 -4.05
CA ILE A 37 -0.01 -10.47 -3.86
C ILE A 37 -0.72 -11.05 -5.09
N PHE A 38 -0.29 -10.71 -6.31
CA PHE A 38 -0.90 -11.19 -7.55
C PHE A 38 -0.85 -12.72 -7.66
N PHE A 39 0.30 -13.34 -7.42
CA PHE A 39 0.41 -14.80 -7.41
C PHE A 39 -0.44 -15.42 -6.31
N GLY A 40 -0.49 -14.80 -5.13
CA GLY A 40 -1.34 -15.24 -4.04
C GLY A 40 -2.84 -15.18 -4.37
N ILE A 41 -3.30 -14.15 -5.10
CA ILE A 41 -4.68 -14.03 -5.59
C ILE A 41 -5.00 -15.12 -6.62
N ILE A 42 -4.09 -15.42 -7.55
CA ILE A 42 -4.30 -16.50 -8.53
C ILE A 42 -4.43 -17.84 -7.83
N GLU A 43 -3.55 -18.12 -6.88
CA GLU A 43 -3.56 -19.35 -6.09
C GLU A 43 -4.87 -19.52 -5.33
N LEU A 44 -5.30 -18.49 -4.59
CA LEU A 44 -6.56 -18.48 -3.85
C LEU A 44 -7.80 -18.46 -4.76
N GLY A 45 -7.69 -17.84 -5.93
CA GLY A 45 -8.76 -17.77 -6.91
C GLY A 45 -9.22 -19.14 -7.40
N ARG A 46 -8.38 -20.18 -7.25
CA ARG A 46 -8.78 -21.56 -7.55
C ARG A 46 -9.87 -22.08 -6.62
N THR A 47 -9.86 -21.66 -5.35
CA THR A 47 -10.82 -22.11 -4.33
C THR A 47 -11.89 -21.07 -4.01
N ASN A 48 -11.57 -19.79 -4.19
CA ASN A 48 -12.48 -18.68 -3.91
C ASN A 48 -12.49 -17.68 -5.08
N GLN A 49 -13.48 -17.80 -5.96
CA GLN A 49 -13.60 -16.93 -7.14
C GLN A 49 -13.81 -15.44 -6.79
N THR A 50 -14.33 -15.12 -5.60
CA THR A 50 -14.57 -13.72 -5.21
C THR A 50 -13.28 -12.91 -5.11
N ILE A 51 -12.16 -13.56 -4.73
CA ILE A 51 -10.85 -12.90 -4.60
C ILE A 51 -10.27 -12.44 -5.94
N LEU A 52 -10.74 -13.00 -7.07
CA LEU A 52 -10.27 -12.60 -8.39
C LEU A 52 -10.69 -11.16 -8.75
N LYS A 53 -11.68 -10.59 -8.05
CA LYS A 53 -12.06 -9.17 -8.18
C LYS A 53 -10.92 -8.22 -7.78
N VAL A 54 -10.00 -8.67 -6.93
CA VAL A 54 -8.83 -7.89 -6.48
C VAL A 54 -7.75 -7.78 -7.56
N LYS A 55 -7.69 -8.76 -8.48
CA LYS A 55 -6.68 -8.87 -9.53
C LYS A 55 -6.45 -7.58 -10.35
N PRO A 56 -7.48 -6.90 -10.90
CA PRO A 56 -7.26 -5.68 -11.68
C PRO A 56 -6.58 -4.56 -10.88
N TYR A 57 -6.94 -4.38 -9.61
CA TYR A 57 -6.33 -3.37 -8.74
C TYR A 57 -4.84 -3.64 -8.52
N VAL A 58 -4.47 -4.90 -8.31
CA VAL A 58 -3.07 -5.30 -8.14
C VAL A 58 -2.27 -5.12 -9.43
N ILE A 59 -2.84 -5.47 -10.60
CA ILE A 59 -2.18 -5.23 -11.90
C ILE A 59 -1.92 -3.74 -12.12
N ILE A 60 -2.92 -2.89 -11.84
CA ILE A 60 -2.77 -1.43 -11.92
C ILE A 60 -1.64 -0.96 -11.00
N MET A 61 -1.56 -1.50 -9.78
CA MET A 61 -0.51 -1.12 -8.83
C MET A 61 0.89 -1.60 -9.24
N ILE A 62 1.02 -2.76 -9.89
CA ILE A 62 2.27 -3.21 -10.51
C ILE A 62 2.69 -2.22 -11.60
N ALA A 63 1.79 -1.89 -12.53
CA ALA A 63 2.08 -0.97 -13.61
C ALA A 63 2.43 0.45 -13.10
N HIS A 64 1.66 0.95 -12.14
CA HIS A 64 1.94 2.21 -11.43
C HIS A 64 3.34 2.20 -10.82
N SER A 65 3.68 1.14 -10.08
CA SER A 65 4.98 1.05 -9.42
C SER A 65 6.14 0.98 -10.42
N ILE A 66 5.98 0.25 -11.54
CA ILE A 66 6.98 0.20 -12.62
C ILE A 66 7.15 1.57 -13.27
N PHE A 67 6.05 2.26 -13.58
CA PHE A 67 6.09 3.57 -14.20
C PHE A 67 6.85 4.58 -13.34
N PHE A 68 6.50 4.69 -12.06
CA PHE A 68 7.17 5.60 -11.15
C PHE A 68 8.59 5.18 -10.78
N PHE A 69 8.90 3.89 -10.78
CA PHE A 69 10.26 3.39 -10.67
C PHE A 69 11.14 3.92 -11.82
N LEU A 70 10.67 3.82 -13.06
CA LEU A 70 11.37 4.33 -14.23
C LEU A 70 11.55 5.86 -14.20
N LEU A 71 10.53 6.60 -13.74
CA LEU A 71 10.64 8.05 -13.54
C LEU A 71 11.70 8.41 -12.50
N ASN A 72 11.75 7.69 -11.37
CA ASN A 72 12.75 7.93 -10.33
C ASN A 72 14.17 7.58 -10.82
N LEU A 73 14.33 6.48 -11.54
CA LEU A 73 15.63 6.10 -12.13
C LEU A 73 16.17 7.13 -13.12
N THR A 74 15.29 7.79 -13.87
CA THR A 74 15.68 8.78 -14.88
C THR A 74 15.77 10.21 -14.33
N GLY A 75 15.58 10.41 -13.02
CA GLY A 75 15.57 11.74 -12.39
C GLY A 75 14.33 12.58 -12.68
N ASN A 76 13.33 12.01 -13.36
CA ASN A 76 12.07 12.65 -13.71
C ASN A 76 10.97 12.35 -12.68
N SER A 77 11.34 12.08 -11.42
CA SER A 77 10.36 11.88 -10.36
C SER A 77 9.52 13.15 -10.21
N PRO A 78 8.19 13.05 -10.04
CA PRO A 78 7.36 14.24 -9.78
C PRO A 78 7.77 15.02 -8.53
N LEU A 79 8.52 14.39 -7.62
CA LEU A 79 9.08 15.02 -6.42
C LEU A 79 10.43 15.72 -6.68
N SER A 80 11.11 15.45 -7.80
CA SER A 80 12.43 15.99 -8.14
C SER A 80 12.45 16.87 -9.39
N ILE A 81 11.39 16.86 -10.21
CA ILE A 81 11.29 17.68 -11.42
C ILE A 81 11.38 19.17 -11.06
N ALA A 82 12.20 19.90 -11.82
CA ALA A 82 12.32 21.34 -11.68
C ALA A 82 11.00 22.05 -12.04
N MET A 83 10.48 22.84 -11.11
CA MET A 83 9.24 23.62 -11.28
C MET A 83 9.47 24.97 -11.97
N SER A 84 10.57 25.13 -12.71
CA SER A 84 10.93 26.39 -13.37
C SER A 84 10.08 26.72 -14.60
N THR A 85 9.34 25.74 -15.15
CA THR A 85 8.46 25.90 -16.30
C THR A 85 7.03 25.52 -15.94
N THR A 86 6.03 26.17 -16.57
CA THR A 86 4.61 25.85 -16.35
C THR A 86 4.30 24.39 -16.67
N SER A 87 4.90 23.82 -17.73
CA SER A 87 4.76 22.40 -18.05
C SER A 87 5.36 21.50 -16.97
N GLY A 88 6.53 21.84 -16.43
CA GLY A 88 7.13 21.12 -15.30
C GLY A 88 6.25 21.12 -14.06
N VAL A 89 5.63 22.26 -13.73
CA VAL A 89 4.66 22.37 -12.61
C VAL A 89 3.46 21.45 -12.82
N ILE A 90 2.85 21.47 -14.02
CA ILE A 90 1.69 20.64 -14.33
C ILE A 90 2.03 19.15 -14.19
N VAL A 91 3.17 18.72 -14.75
CA VAL A 91 3.63 17.32 -14.66
C VAL A 91 3.88 16.91 -13.21
N ALA A 92 4.53 17.77 -12.41
CA ALA A 92 4.78 17.50 -11.01
C ALA A 92 3.47 17.35 -10.21
N VAL A 93 2.51 18.27 -10.38
CA VAL A 93 1.21 18.22 -9.69
C VAL A 93 0.42 16.97 -10.06
N VAL A 94 0.30 16.68 -11.36
CA VAL A 94 -0.40 15.47 -11.83
C VAL A 94 0.28 14.22 -11.29
N GLY A 95 1.61 14.16 -11.34
CA GLY A 95 2.38 13.05 -10.80
C GLY A 95 2.16 12.84 -9.30
N VAL A 96 2.14 13.91 -8.50
CA VAL A 96 1.84 13.85 -7.06
C VAL A 96 0.43 13.30 -6.80
N VAL A 97 -0.57 13.72 -7.57
CA VAL A 97 -1.93 13.17 -7.46
C VAL A 97 -1.93 11.67 -7.73
N PHE A 98 -1.25 11.21 -8.79
CA PHE A 98 -1.11 9.77 -9.07
C PHE A 98 -0.37 9.01 -7.97
N ILE A 99 0.65 9.60 -7.33
CA ILE A 99 1.32 9.00 -6.18
C ILE A 99 0.33 8.81 -5.03
N ILE A 100 -0.41 9.86 -4.65
CA ILE A 100 -1.40 9.82 -3.56
C ILE A 100 -2.47 8.76 -3.83
N VAL A 101 -3.01 8.71 -5.06
CA VAL A 101 -3.97 7.67 -5.45
C VAL A 101 -3.36 6.28 -5.31
N GLY A 102 -2.12 6.08 -5.74
CA GLY A 102 -1.39 4.83 -5.55
C GLY A 102 -1.22 4.44 -4.08
N MET A 103 -0.91 5.39 -3.21
CA MET A 103 -0.80 5.16 -1.77
C MET A 103 -2.14 4.72 -1.16
N PHE A 104 -3.27 5.26 -1.63
CA PHE A 104 -4.59 4.88 -1.13
C PHE A 104 -5.08 3.52 -1.66
N MET A 105 -4.68 3.17 -2.89
CA MET A 105 -5.08 1.91 -3.54
C MET A 105 -4.66 0.65 -2.78
N VAL A 106 -3.61 0.71 -1.95
CA VAL A 106 -3.24 -0.41 -1.07
C VAL A 106 -4.38 -0.78 -0.12
N PHE A 107 -5.07 0.20 0.48
CA PHE A 107 -6.16 -0.05 1.40
C PHE A 107 -7.37 -0.63 0.68
N ILE A 108 -7.63 -0.20 -0.57
CA ILE A 108 -8.67 -0.80 -1.41
C ILE A 108 -8.38 -2.27 -1.66
N ILE A 109 -7.15 -2.62 -2.04
CA ILE A 109 -6.72 -4.01 -2.22
C ILE A 109 -6.96 -4.81 -0.94
N ILE A 110 -6.58 -4.25 0.22
CA ILE A 110 -6.73 -4.93 1.51
C ILE A 110 -8.20 -5.12 1.88
N PHE A 111 -9.05 -4.10 1.73
CA PHE A 111 -10.48 -4.25 2.01
C PHE A 111 -11.10 -5.35 1.15
N GLN A 112 -10.78 -5.41 -0.14
CA GLN A 112 -11.32 -6.48 -0.98
C GLN A 112 -10.73 -7.86 -0.64
N LEU A 113 -9.45 -7.92 -0.23
CA LEU A 113 -8.88 -9.15 0.31
C LEU A 113 -9.63 -9.58 1.57
N LEU A 114 -9.97 -8.67 2.48
CA LEU A 114 -10.75 -8.95 3.68
C LEU A 114 -12.17 -9.39 3.35
N ASP A 115 -12.86 -8.71 2.42
CA ASP A 115 -14.22 -9.06 1.99
C ASP A 115 -14.29 -10.48 1.41
N SER A 116 -13.22 -10.91 0.74
CA SER A 116 -13.13 -12.27 0.18
C SER A 116 -12.99 -13.35 1.25
N LEU A 117 -12.60 -12.98 2.47
CA LEU A 117 -12.48 -13.91 3.59
C LEU A 117 -13.82 -13.99 4.31
N ALA A 118 -14.59 -15.03 3.98
CA ALA A 118 -15.84 -15.35 4.67
C ALA A 118 -15.57 -15.83 6.11
N THR A 119 -15.18 -14.93 7.01
CA THR A 119 -14.84 -15.21 8.42
C THR A 119 -15.59 -14.30 9.38
N THR A 120 -16.19 -14.89 10.40
CA THR A 120 -17.02 -14.21 11.41
C THR A 120 -16.23 -13.27 12.33
N ASN A 121 -14.89 -13.26 12.26
CA ASN A 121 -14.02 -12.52 13.18
C ASN A 121 -13.04 -11.56 12.47
N ILE A 122 -13.50 -10.91 11.40
CA ILE A 122 -12.72 -9.91 10.63
C ILE A 122 -12.92 -8.47 11.11
N LYS A 123 -13.86 -8.23 12.03
CA LYS A 123 -14.20 -6.88 12.52
C LYS A 123 -12.98 -6.10 13.04
N LEU A 124 -12.08 -6.78 13.75
CA LEU A 124 -10.82 -6.19 14.22
C LEU A 124 -9.94 -5.73 13.05
N LEU A 125 -9.80 -6.57 12.01
CA LEU A 125 -9.01 -6.21 10.82
C LEU A 125 -9.62 -5.03 10.07
N TYR A 126 -10.94 -4.98 9.87
CA TYR A 126 -11.57 -3.80 9.25
C TYR A 126 -11.33 -2.52 10.06
N ASN A 127 -11.47 -2.61 11.39
CA ASN A 127 -11.20 -1.46 12.26
C ASN A 127 -9.74 -1.01 12.13
N LEU A 128 -8.79 -1.93 12.13
CA LEU A 128 -7.38 -1.59 11.90
C LEU A 128 -7.18 -0.91 10.54
N VAL A 129 -7.73 -1.46 9.46
CA VAL A 129 -7.59 -0.87 8.12
C VAL A 129 -8.24 0.52 8.02
N ASN A 130 -9.39 0.72 8.66
CA ASN A 130 -10.04 2.03 8.74
C ASN A 130 -9.16 3.05 9.47
N VAL A 131 -8.59 2.68 10.63
CA VAL A 131 -7.70 3.56 11.39
C VAL A 131 -6.41 3.84 10.61
N MET A 132 -5.80 2.84 9.98
CA MET A 132 -4.63 3.02 9.13
C MET A 132 -4.92 3.97 7.95
N SER A 133 -6.05 3.79 7.28
CA SER A 133 -6.49 4.67 6.17
C SER A 133 -6.68 6.10 6.65
N PHE A 134 -7.30 6.30 7.80
CA PHE A 134 -7.49 7.61 8.41
C PHE A 134 -6.15 8.28 8.78
N LEU A 135 -5.23 7.53 9.40
CA LEU A 135 -3.90 8.04 9.73
C LEU A 135 -3.10 8.40 8.47
N LEU A 136 -3.20 7.63 7.39
CA LEU A 136 -2.53 7.98 6.13
C LEU A 136 -3.07 9.31 5.56
N ILE A 137 -4.39 9.50 5.57
CA ILE A 137 -5.02 10.76 5.13
C ILE A 137 -4.53 11.92 6.00
N LEU A 138 -4.51 11.73 7.32
CA LEU A 138 -4.05 12.75 8.26
C LEU A 138 -2.56 13.09 8.07
N ALA A 139 -1.72 12.09 7.84
CA ALA A 139 -0.30 12.27 7.51
C ALA A 139 -0.13 13.05 6.20
N GLY A 140 -0.89 12.72 5.16
CA GLY A 140 -0.87 13.41 3.88
C GLY A 140 -1.27 14.88 4.00
N ILE A 141 -2.38 15.17 4.69
CA ILE A 141 -2.81 16.55 4.98
C ILE A 141 -1.71 17.28 5.78
N SER A 142 -1.19 16.66 6.83
CA SER A 142 -0.12 17.25 7.64
C SER A 142 1.12 17.59 6.83
N ALA A 143 1.51 16.70 5.91
CA ALA A 143 2.67 16.86 5.04
C ALA A 143 2.47 17.92 3.95
N ILE A 144 1.26 18.07 3.40
CA ILE A 144 0.94 19.07 2.35
C ILE A 144 0.90 20.48 2.93
N PHE A 145 0.23 20.68 4.06
CA PHE A 145 0.08 22.00 4.69
C PHE A 145 1.29 22.41 5.54
N ASN A 146 2.29 21.52 5.67
CA ASN A 146 3.50 21.72 6.45
C ASN A 146 3.22 22.25 7.87
N PHE A 147 2.15 21.75 8.52
CA PHE A 147 1.68 22.26 9.81
C PHE A 147 2.81 22.21 10.87
N VAL A 148 3.43 21.03 11.03
CA VAL A 148 4.67 20.80 11.79
C VAL A 148 5.31 19.50 11.27
N PRO A 149 6.58 19.49 10.82
CA PRO A 149 7.23 18.28 10.31
C PRO A 149 7.21 17.10 11.29
N MET A 150 7.26 17.38 12.59
CA MET A 150 7.19 16.36 13.65
C MET A 150 5.85 15.63 13.72
N ILE A 151 4.74 16.29 13.37
CA ILE A 151 3.40 15.68 13.41
C ILE A 151 3.28 14.60 12.33
N ALA A 152 3.64 14.92 11.08
CA ALA A 152 3.58 13.97 9.98
C ALA A 152 4.44 12.72 10.28
N THR A 153 5.67 12.90 10.77
CA THR A 153 6.55 11.79 11.15
C THR A 153 5.98 10.96 12.30
N THR A 154 5.37 11.60 13.31
CA THR A 154 4.73 10.89 14.42
C THR A 154 3.55 10.05 13.95
N ILE A 155 2.72 10.59 13.05
CA ILE A 155 1.59 9.85 12.45
C ILE A 155 2.09 8.68 11.61
N MET A 156 3.15 8.86 10.83
CA MET A 156 3.77 7.77 10.05
C MET A 156 4.33 6.66 10.95
N GLY A 157 4.94 7.02 12.09
CA GLY A 157 5.38 6.04 13.09
C GLY A 157 4.21 5.26 13.70
N ALA A 158 3.11 5.94 14.02
CA ALA A 158 1.90 5.29 14.50
C ALA A 158 1.27 4.38 13.43
N LEU A 159 1.27 4.81 12.16
CA LEU A 159 0.80 4.00 11.03
C LEU A 159 1.62 2.72 10.91
N LEU A 160 2.95 2.79 10.96
CA LEU A 160 3.83 1.62 10.91
C LEU A 160 3.53 0.62 12.05
N LEU A 161 3.28 1.11 13.27
CA LEU A 161 2.88 0.24 14.39
C LEU A 161 1.55 -0.45 14.11
N LEU A 162 0.56 0.26 13.57
CA LEU A 162 -0.72 -0.34 13.21
C LEU A 162 -0.61 -1.34 12.06
N GLU A 163 0.27 -1.10 11.08
CA GLU A 163 0.56 -2.03 9.99
C GLU A 163 1.17 -3.33 10.52
N VAL A 164 2.09 -3.25 11.49
CA VAL A 164 2.63 -4.43 12.19
C VAL A 164 1.52 -5.18 12.93
N LEU A 165 0.68 -4.48 13.69
CA LEU A 165 -0.45 -5.09 14.39
C LEU A 165 -1.45 -5.74 13.41
N PHE A 166 -1.69 -5.09 12.27
CA PHE A 166 -2.51 -5.63 11.20
C PHE A 166 -1.90 -6.90 10.62
N LEU A 167 -0.61 -6.90 10.28
CA LEU A 167 0.09 -8.08 9.76
C LEU A 167 0.04 -9.25 10.74
N ILE A 168 0.29 -9.01 12.03
CA ILE A 168 0.18 -10.04 13.07
C ILE A 168 -1.24 -10.59 13.14
N SER A 169 -2.24 -9.71 13.24
CA SER A 169 -3.65 -10.12 13.32
C SER A 169 -4.11 -10.88 12.08
N TYR A 170 -3.67 -10.43 10.91
CA TYR A 170 -3.95 -11.05 9.62
C TYR A 170 -3.31 -12.45 9.56
N TYR A 171 -2.04 -12.57 9.94
CA TYR A 171 -1.33 -13.85 10.02
C TYR A 171 -2.06 -14.86 10.91
N TYR A 172 -2.46 -14.47 12.12
CA TYR A 172 -3.17 -15.35 13.04
C TYR A 172 -4.53 -15.81 12.50
N ILE A 173 -5.34 -14.88 11.98
CA ILE A 173 -6.67 -15.22 11.43
C ILE A 173 -6.55 -16.16 10.23
N PHE A 174 -5.48 -16.03 9.44
CA PHE A 174 -5.26 -16.85 8.24
C PHE A 174 -4.62 -18.21 8.51
N LEU A 175 -3.60 -18.32 9.37
CA LEU A 175 -2.92 -19.59 9.61
C LEU A 175 -3.74 -20.53 10.49
N THR A 176 -4.36 -20.00 11.54
CA THR A 176 -5.17 -20.81 12.47
C THR A 176 -6.38 -21.44 11.76
N LYS A 177 -6.79 -20.91 10.60
CA LYS A 177 -7.88 -21.48 9.81
C LYS A 177 -7.42 -22.60 8.87
N ASN A 178 -6.19 -22.57 8.36
CA ASN A 178 -5.67 -23.62 7.45
C ASN A 178 -5.26 -24.90 8.18
N GLU A 179 -4.80 -24.82 9.43
CA GLU A 179 -4.55 -26.02 10.25
C GLU A 179 -5.84 -26.81 10.56
N LYS A 180 -7.01 -26.19 10.44
CA LYS A 180 -8.30 -26.91 10.63
C LYS A 180 -8.81 -27.63 9.38
N TYR A 181 -8.20 -27.39 8.22
CA TYR A 181 -8.62 -28.01 6.94
C TYR A 181 -7.48 -28.76 6.24
N ALA A 182 -6.33 -28.92 6.90
CA ALA A 182 -5.23 -29.80 6.52
C ALA A 182 -5.25 -31.05 7.39
#